data_AF-A0A8D4ZTT2-F1
#
_entry.id   AF-A0A8D4ZTT2-F1
#
_cell.length_a   1.000
_cell.length_b   1.000
_cell.length_c   1.000
_cell.angle_alpha   90.00
_cell.angle_beta   90.00
_cell.angle_gamma   90.00
#
_symmetry.space_group_name_H-M   'P 1'
#
loop_
_entity.id
_entity.type
_entity.pdbx_description
1 polymer ?
#
loop_
_entity_poly.entity_id
_entity_poly.type
_entity_poly.pdbx_seq_one_letter_code
_entity_poly.pdbx_strand_id
1 'polypeptide(L)'
;MVLIKNPTITSIPKKSDYKPKAIESEGTVDSITTNEINEFLTTFFKLYPTATASELSYYVNDGILKPIGKEYIFQELVNPIYNRKDNQVTVSLTVEYIDQQTKATQVSQFDLVLEKNGSNWKIIE
;
A
#
# COMPACT_ATOMS: atom_id res chain seq x y z
N MET A 1 -24.39 -22.67 25.88
CA MET A 1 -24.63 -21.27 26.31
C MET A 1 -26.13 -21.02 26.24
N VAL A 2 -26.76 -20.57 27.33
CA VAL A 2 -28.22 -20.34 27.39
C VAL A 2 -28.45 -18.91 27.91
N LEU A 3 -29.19 -18.10 27.15
CA LEU A 3 -29.63 -16.78 27.63
C LEU A 3 -30.74 -16.99 28.67
N ILE A 4 -30.48 -16.56 29.91
CA ILE A 4 -31.45 -16.65 31.02
C ILE A 4 -32.12 -15.30 31.35
N LYS A 5 -31.77 -14.23 30.62
CA LYS A 5 -32.30 -12.86 30.81
C LYS A 5 -32.36 -12.11 29.48
N ASN A 6 -33.32 -11.19 29.36
CA ASN A 6 -33.46 -10.33 28.19
C ASN A 6 -32.27 -9.34 28.11
N PRO A 7 -31.65 -9.17 26.93
CA PRO A 7 -30.55 -8.23 26.74
C PRO A 7 -31.00 -6.78 26.95
N THR A 8 -30.09 -5.96 27.47
CA THR A 8 -30.31 -4.52 27.67
C THR A 8 -29.62 -3.72 26.57
N ILE A 9 -30.25 -2.64 26.10
CA ILE A 9 -29.67 -1.74 25.10
C ILE A 9 -28.45 -1.04 25.71
N THR A 10 -27.30 -1.16 25.04
CA THR A 10 -26.04 -0.47 25.38
C THR A 10 -25.90 0.83 24.57
N SER A 11 -24.99 1.71 24.98
CA SER A 11 -24.67 2.93 24.26
C SER A 11 -24.17 2.65 22.84
N ILE A 12 -24.53 3.54 21.91
CA ILE A 12 -24.01 3.55 20.55
C ILE A 12 -22.50 3.88 20.59
N PRO A 13 -21.63 3.12 19.88
CA PRO A 13 -20.22 3.46 19.75
C PRO A 13 -20.02 4.89 19.25
N LYS A 14 -19.07 5.62 19.86
CA LYS A 14 -18.67 6.96 19.42
C LYS A 14 -17.38 6.89 18.61
N LYS A 15 -17.23 7.82 17.65
CA LYS A 15 -15.98 8.00 16.90
C LYS A 15 -14.86 8.47 17.84
N SER A 16 -13.63 8.08 17.56
CA SER A 16 -12.44 8.60 18.23
C SER A 16 -12.14 10.03 17.78
N ASP A 17 -11.58 10.85 18.67
CA ASP A 17 -11.10 12.20 18.36
C ASP A 17 -9.69 12.21 17.74
N TYR A 18 -9.14 11.04 17.39
CA TYR A 18 -7.80 10.90 16.82
C TYR A 18 -7.66 11.67 15.49
N LYS A 19 -6.58 12.45 15.38
CA LYS A 19 -6.16 13.11 14.15
C LYS A 19 -4.77 12.57 13.74
N PRO A 20 -4.65 11.89 12.59
CA PRO A 20 -3.34 11.45 12.11
C PRO A 20 -2.45 12.65 11.79
N LYS A 21 -1.14 12.49 11.99
CA LYS A 21 -0.14 13.47 11.55
C LYS A 21 0.00 13.38 10.02
N ALA A 22 0.09 14.53 9.36
CA ALA A 22 0.44 14.57 7.94
C ALA A 22 1.90 14.14 7.78
N ILE A 23 2.16 13.23 6.85
CA ILE A 23 3.51 12.92 6.38
C ILE A 23 3.80 13.94 5.27
N GLU A 24 4.97 14.58 5.33
CA GLU A 24 5.41 15.54 4.33
C GLU A 24 6.64 14.98 3.60
N SER A 25 6.83 15.42 2.35
CA SER A 25 8.06 15.12 1.61
C SER A 25 9.17 16.04 2.11
N GLU A 26 10.29 15.46 2.50
CA GLU A 26 11.49 16.20 2.92
C GLU A 26 12.33 16.67 1.71
N GLY A 27 11.92 16.32 0.48
CA GLY A 27 12.64 16.70 -0.75
C GLY A 27 14.03 16.05 -0.87
N THR A 28 14.28 14.95 -0.15
CA THR A 28 15.58 14.25 -0.08
C THR A 28 15.83 13.29 -1.24
N VAL A 29 14.81 13.05 -2.07
CA VAL A 29 14.89 12.20 -3.26
C VAL A 29 14.92 13.08 -4.51
N ASP A 30 15.95 12.88 -5.33
CA ASP A 30 16.09 13.55 -6.62
C ASP A 30 15.03 13.10 -7.63
N SER A 31 14.78 13.93 -8.66
CA SER A 31 13.74 13.67 -9.65
C SER A 31 14.00 12.41 -10.49
N ILE A 32 15.26 12.07 -10.75
CA ILE A 32 15.63 10.87 -11.52
C ILE A 32 15.22 9.63 -10.73
N THR A 33 15.66 9.52 -9.47
CA THR A 33 15.28 8.40 -8.59
C THR A 33 13.77 8.35 -8.37
N THR A 34 13.12 9.50 -8.20
CA THR A 34 11.66 9.58 -8.05
C THR A 34 10.94 8.97 -9.27
N ASN A 35 11.41 9.25 -10.47
CA ASN A 35 10.83 8.68 -11.70
C ASN A 35 11.07 7.16 -11.78
N GLU A 36 12.29 6.69 -11.48
CA GLU A 36 12.60 5.25 -11.44
C GLU A 36 11.68 4.51 -10.45
N ILE A 37 11.47 5.08 -9.26
CA ILE A 37 10.60 4.49 -8.23
C ILE A 37 9.15 4.51 -8.69
N ASN A 38 8.66 5.61 -9.28
CA ASN A 38 7.30 5.68 -9.81
C ASN A 38 7.05 4.62 -10.89
N GLU A 39 8.00 4.42 -11.81
CA GLU A 39 7.91 3.39 -12.86
C GLU A 39 7.88 1.98 -12.27
N PHE A 40 8.75 1.72 -11.29
CA PHE A 40 8.77 0.46 -10.54
C PHE A 40 7.43 0.21 -9.84
N LEU A 41 6.95 1.15 -9.03
CA LEU A 41 5.70 1.01 -8.27
C LEU A 41 4.49 0.87 -9.19
N THR A 42 4.42 1.65 -10.28
CA THR A 42 3.35 1.54 -11.27
C THR A 42 3.32 0.15 -11.90
N THR A 43 4.48 -0.40 -12.24
CA THR A 43 4.59 -1.74 -12.82
C THR A 43 4.20 -2.81 -11.81
N PHE A 44 4.71 -2.69 -10.58
CA PHE A 44 4.40 -3.59 -9.48
C PHE A 44 2.90 -3.61 -9.17
N PHE A 45 2.27 -2.46 -8.98
CA PHE A 45 0.86 -2.38 -8.60
C PHE A 45 -0.12 -2.77 -9.72
N LYS A 46 0.31 -2.77 -10.99
CA LYS A 46 -0.43 -3.42 -12.08
C LYS A 46 -0.44 -4.94 -11.96
N LEU A 47 0.67 -5.53 -11.51
CA LEU A 47 0.83 -6.98 -11.35
C LEU A 47 0.24 -7.49 -10.03
N TYR A 48 0.39 -6.72 -8.95
CA TYR A 48 0.11 -7.15 -7.57
C TYR A 48 -1.27 -7.78 -7.32
N PRO A 49 -2.39 -7.29 -7.87
CA PRO A 49 -3.70 -7.86 -7.57
C PRO A 49 -3.86 -9.34 -7.96
N THR A 50 -3.20 -9.75 -9.03
CA THR A 50 -3.28 -11.10 -9.60
C THR A 50 -2.03 -11.94 -9.38
N ALA A 51 -0.95 -11.34 -8.87
CA ALA A 51 0.33 -11.99 -8.64
C ALA A 51 0.23 -13.13 -7.61
N THR A 52 0.91 -14.23 -7.91
CA THR A 52 1.19 -15.32 -6.98
C THR A 52 2.34 -14.97 -6.04
N ALA A 53 2.48 -15.70 -4.93
CA ALA A 53 3.60 -15.49 -4.00
C ALA A 53 4.97 -15.64 -4.68
N SER A 54 5.10 -16.55 -5.64
CA SER A 54 6.32 -16.74 -6.45
C SER A 54 6.62 -15.58 -7.41
N GLU A 55 5.59 -14.93 -7.94
CA GLU A 55 5.79 -13.74 -8.78
C GLU A 55 6.16 -12.53 -7.92
N LEU A 56 5.60 -12.44 -6.71
CA LEU A 56 5.91 -11.37 -5.77
C LEU A 56 7.31 -11.42 -5.21
N SER A 57 7.94 -12.59 -5.05
CA SER A 57 9.28 -12.71 -4.44
C SER A 57 10.38 -11.96 -5.19
N TYR A 58 10.15 -11.63 -6.47
CA TYR A 58 11.05 -10.79 -7.26
C TYR A 58 10.99 -9.31 -6.84
N TYR A 59 9.80 -8.82 -6.49
CA TYR A 59 9.53 -7.41 -6.19
C TYR A 59 9.51 -7.11 -4.70
N VAL A 60 9.20 -8.11 -3.88
CA VAL A 60 8.91 -7.98 -2.45
C VAL A 60 9.69 -9.03 -1.66
N ASN A 61 10.19 -8.67 -0.48
CA ASN A 61 10.69 -9.66 0.47
C ASN A 61 9.54 -10.52 1.03
N ASP A 62 9.88 -11.77 1.36
CA ASP A 62 8.90 -12.77 1.77
C ASP A 62 8.10 -12.31 3.00
N GLY A 63 6.77 -12.39 2.89
CA GLY A 63 5.86 -12.12 4.00
C GLY A 63 5.45 -10.66 4.19
N ILE A 64 6.05 -9.70 3.48
CA ILE A 64 5.69 -8.27 3.58
C ILE A 64 4.31 -8.03 2.95
N LEU A 65 4.13 -8.46 1.70
CA LEU A 65 2.86 -8.35 0.97
C LEU A 65 2.30 -9.72 0.63
N LYS A 66 1.02 -9.93 0.95
CA LYS A 66 0.30 -11.18 0.64
C LYS A 66 -0.43 -11.03 -0.69
N PRO A 67 -0.48 -12.09 -1.52
CA PRO A 67 -1.31 -12.10 -2.72
C PRO A 67 -2.76 -11.66 -2.43
N ILE A 68 -3.30 -10.77 -3.25
CA ILE A 68 -4.69 -10.31 -3.12
C ILE A 68 -5.65 -11.34 -3.75
N GLY A 69 -5.31 -11.84 -4.94
CA GLY A 69 -6.14 -12.80 -5.67
C GLY A 69 -7.45 -12.18 -6.19
N LYS A 70 -7.39 -10.94 -6.65
CA LYS A 70 -8.55 -10.19 -7.17
C LYS A 70 -8.23 -9.59 -8.54
N GLU A 71 -9.23 -9.56 -9.40
CA GLU A 71 -9.16 -8.95 -10.74
C GLU A 71 -9.34 -7.43 -10.63
N TYR A 72 -8.38 -6.76 -10.00
CA TYR A 72 -8.36 -5.30 -9.90
C TYR A 72 -7.59 -4.70 -11.08
N ILE A 73 -8.16 -3.66 -11.69
CA ILE A 73 -7.48 -2.85 -12.69
C ILE A 73 -6.80 -1.69 -11.97
N PHE A 74 -5.48 -1.60 -12.08
CA PHE A 74 -4.72 -0.45 -11.59
C PHE A 74 -5.17 0.84 -12.31
N GLN A 75 -5.48 1.87 -11.54
CA GLN A 75 -5.75 3.22 -12.04
C GLN A 75 -4.52 4.11 -11.92
N GLU A 76 -4.14 4.43 -10.68
CA GLU A 76 -3.06 5.39 -10.42
C GLU A 76 -2.44 5.25 -9.02
N LEU A 77 -1.29 5.90 -8.85
CA LEU A 77 -0.68 6.18 -7.56
C LEU A 77 -1.09 7.59 -7.14
N VAL A 78 -1.79 7.72 -6.02
CA VAL A 78 -2.30 8.97 -5.49
C VAL A 78 -1.38 9.48 -4.38
N ASN A 79 -0.95 10.73 -4.52
CA ASN A 79 -0.13 11.48 -3.57
C ASN A 79 1.06 10.67 -3.00
N PRO A 80 1.92 10.09 -3.85
CA PRO A 80 3.09 9.39 -3.35
C PRO A 80 4.07 10.38 -2.69
N ILE A 81 4.55 10.02 -1.50
CA ILE A 81 5.52 10.78 -0.73
C ILE A 81 6.78 9.94 -0.59
N TYR A 82 7.91 10.49 -1.01
CA TYR A 82 9.19 9.82 -1.05
C TYR A 82 10.17 10.50 -0.10
N ASN A 83 10.72 9.76 0.85
CA ASN A 83 11.77 10.23 1.74
C ASN A 83 12.94 9.26 1.73
N ARG A 84 14.16 9.79 1.55
CA ARG A 84 15.39 8.99 1.61
C ARG A 84 15.92 8.93 3.03
N LYS A 85 16.20 7.72 3.50
CA LYS A 85 16.89 7.46 4.77
C LYS A 85 18.03 6.49 4.50
N ASP A 86 19.26 6.97 4.63
CA ASP A 86 20.48 6.21 4.30
C ASP A 86 20.43 5.68 2.85
N ASN A 87 20.45 4.36 2.67
CA ASN A 87 20.38 3.70 1.35
C ASN A 87 18.96 3.27 0.95
N GLN A 88 17.95 3.61 1.76
CA GLN A 88 16.57 3.19 1.58
C GLN A 88 15.66 4.39 1.29
N VAL A 89 14.56 4.13 0.62
CA VAL A 89 13.52 5.13 0.33
C VAL A 89 12.22 4.67 0.96
N THR A 90 11.75 5.42 1.95
CA THR A 90 10.42 5.23 2.52
C THR A 90 9.40 5.88 1.61
N VAL A 91 8.33 5.15 1.29
CA VAL A 91 7.27 5.58 0.40
C VAL A 91 5.93 5.46 1.12
N SER A 92 5.24 6.58 1.29
CA SER A 92 3.83 6.60 1.69
C SER A 92 3.01 6.93 0.46
N LEU A 93 2.12 6.03 0.04
CA LEU A 93 1.27 6.27 -1.12
C LEU A 93 -0.12 5.65 -0.96
N THR A 94 -1.03 6.15 -1.79
CA THR A 94 -2.34 5.52 -2.01
C THR A 94 -2.38 4.94 -3.41
N VAL A 95 -2.94 3.75 -3.57
CA VAL A 95 -3.17 3.11 -4.86
C VAL A 95 -4.66 3.02 -5.09
N GLU A 96 -5.09 3.49 -6.24
CA GLU A 96 -6.46 3.33 -6.70
C GLU A 96 -6.58 2.19 -7.70
N TYR A 97 -7.60 1.38 -7.47
CA TYR A 97 -7.96 0.24 -8.28
C TYR A 97 -9.43 0.35 -8.69
N ILE A 98 -9.79 -0.21 -9.85
CA ILE A 98 -11.18 -0.54 -10.17
C ILE A 98 -11.39 -2.03 -10.00
N ASP A 99 -12.36 -2.40 -9.18
CA ASP A 99 -12.86 -3.76 -9.12
C ASP A 99 -13.61 -4.08 -10.43
N GLN A 100 -13.11 -5.07 -11.18
CA GLN A 100 -13.74 -5.44 -12.45
C GLN A 100 -15.18 -5.96 -12.31
N GLN A 101 -15.54 -6.56 -11.17
CA GLN A 101 -16.86 -7.14 -10.95
C GLN A 101 -17.86 -6.06 -10.51
N THR A 102 -17.50 -5.26 -9.50
CA THR A 102 -18.43 -4.28 -8.91
C THR A 102 -18.36 -2.91 -9.55
N LYS A 103 -17.32 -2.64 -10.35
CA LYS A 103 -16.97 -1.32 -10.92
C LYS A 103 -16.70 -0.25 -9.86
N ALA A 104 -16.56 -0.64 -8.60
CA ALA A 104 -16.24 0.27 -7.52
C ALA A 104 -14.74 0.63 -7.53
N THR A 105 -14.45 1.86 -7.13
CA THR A 105 -13.07 2.28 -6.81
C THR A 105 -12.66 1.67 -5.48
N GLN A 106 -11.59 0.90 -5.51
CA GLN A 106 -10.93 0.35 -4.33
C GLN A 106 -9.68 1.19 -4.05
N VAL A 107 -9.62 1.75 -2.84
CA VAL A 107 -8.52 2.61 -2.40
C VAL A 107 -7.70 1.86 -1.36
N SER A 108 -6.40 1.71 -1.62
CA SER A 108 -5.48 0.96 -0.75
C SER A 108 -4.27 1.82 -0.41
N GLN A 109 -4.03 2.03 0.89
CA GLN A 109 -2.91 2.82 1.39
C GLN A 109 -1.74 1.90 1.76
N PHE A 110 -0.53 2.32 1.41
CA PHE A 110 0.71 1.60 1.69
C PHE A 110 1.77 2.53 2.23
N ASP A 111 2.41 2.07 3.31
CA ASP A 111 3.70 2.57 3.78
C ASP A 111 4.72 1.48 3.45
N LEU A 112 5.68 1.80 2.58
CA LEU A 112 6.67 0.87 2.05
C LEU A 112 8.08 1.39 2.31
N VAL A 113 9.04 0.48 2.37
CA VAL A 113 10.46 0.76 2.33
C VAL A 113 11.07 0.08 1.11
N LEU A 114 11.70 0.87 0.26
CA LEU A 114 12.37 0.42 -0.94
C LEU A 114 13.88 0.43 -0.77
N GLU A 115 14.53 -0.60 -1.30
CA GLU A 115 15.98 -0.67 -1.39
C GLU A 115 16.39 -0.99 -2.82
N LYS A 116 17.46 -0.34 -3.29
CA LYS A 116 18.02 -0.59 -4.63
C LYS A 116 19.02 -1.73 -4.53
N ASN A 117 18.66 -2.90 -5.09
CA ASN A 117 19.55 -4.05 -5.20
C ASN A 117 20.15 -4.12 -6.61
N GLY A 118 21.36 -3.57 -6.74
CA GLY A 118 22.02 -3.41 -8.04
C GLY A 118 21.25 -2.41 -8.92
N SER A 119 20.64 -2.91 -10.00
CA SER A 119 19.85 -2.08 -10.93
C SER A 119 18.35 -2.04 -10.62
N ASN A 120 17.86 -2.92 -9.74
CA ASN A 120 16.42 -3.09 -9.52
C ASN A 120 16.01 -2.58 -8.13
N TRP A 121 14.81 -2.00 -8.04
CA TRP A 121 14.16 -1.68 -6.79
C TRP A 121 13.46 -2.91 -6.21
N LYS A 122 13.45 -3.03 -4.88
CA LYS A 122 12.73 -4.08 -4.16
C LYS A 122 12.04 -3.49 -2.92
N ILE A 123 10.82 -3.96 -2.64
CA ILE A 123 10.07 -3.67 -1.42
C ILE A 123 10.60 -4.58 -0.31
N ILE A 124 11.13 -3.99 0.76
CA ILE A 124 11.75 -4.72 1.86
C ILE A 124 10.94 -4.66 3.16
N GLU A 125 10.07 -3.67 3.30
CA GLU A 125 9.14 -3.45 4.42
C GLU A 125 7.88 -2.72 3.93
#